data_AF-A0A6C0K692-F1
#
_entry.id   AF-A0A6C0K692-F1
#
_cell.length_a   1.000
_cell.length_b   1.000
_cell.length_c   1.000
_cell.angle_alpha   90.00
_cell.angle_beta   90.00
_cell.angle_gamma   90.00
#
_symmetry.space_group_name_H-M   'P 1'
#
loop_
_entity.id
_entity.type
_entity.pdbx_description
1 polymer ?
#
loop_
_entity_poly.entity_id
_entity_poly.type
_entity_poly.pdbx_seq_one_letter_code
_entity_poly.pdbx_strand_id
1 'polypeptide(L)'
;MDSKEAFEKHAKYVNFYKKIKPEKEYWGLGIENECYLMFDGLDSVTPDFIQTKHKPERYSVDYWKNYENGVLEKTLAKLNTGIPTPTYINSYLFRNMDLLGEHETLYAKTPKPNPRFSGETVDQYLRRVSPVTVDLFKNNMIYDGDTFEFTTFNFYKTTVRTTLQELKYIKDTFLKEMNKRLVSKFTIFKKPLIYPQFNYGFAKFASNPKNIAVCNNGTYHINMTLPTKLNPDGSIANPEEFRAQHANAIRAIQWIEPLLIALYGTPDILHCLNPAYAGGSQRLAMSRYIGVGTYDTQTMEKGKLLDTYDYTSQAGGNYFTELHTNSPYTPPKTIGYDFNYNKFTKHGIEFRVLDYFPEEHLEHIVNLLLLACQHSLYVEIPDPRLESQPVWKHFCKKAVQKGSMATVKPEIYIPLFKVFGVNISALTWWPFKGIGNHTILRVAQILANTLYKSYRNDTICLKMSPFMRPVILVDYNAEVKKKYRTMLAGVKPAQY
;
A
#
# COMPACT_ATOMS: atom_id res chain seq x y z
N MET A 1 -3.59 -15.93 -12.70
CA MET A 1 -2.24 -15.43 -13.03
C MET A 1 -1.60 -16.49 -13.90
N ASP A 2 -1.30 -16.14 -15.15
CA ASP A 2 -0.79 -17.09 -16.14
C ASP A 2 0.54 -17.69 -15.64
N SER A 3 0.57 -19.01 -15.48
CA SER A 3 1.54 -19.73 -14.65
C SER A 3 2.97 -19.73 -15.21
N LYS A 4 3.17 -19.21 -16.42
CA LYS A 4 4.45 -19.22 -17.13
C LYS A 4 5.30 -17.97 -16.91
N GLU A 5 4.74 -16.77 -17.03
CA GLU A 5 5.48 -15.50 -16.82
C GLU A 5 5.91 -15.34 -15.35
N ALA A 6 5.05 -15.73 -14.40
CA ALA A 6 5.41 -15.76 -12.99
C ALA A 6 6.58 -16.74 -12.75
N PHE A 7 6.58 -17.92 -13.35
CA PHE A 7 7.66 -18.90 -13.18
C PHE A 7 9.00 -18.39 -13.76
N GLU A 8 8.98 -17.73 -14.92
CA GLU A 8 10.18 -17.14 -15.55
C GLU A 8 10.76 -15.96 -14.73
N LYS A 9 9.91 -15.10 -14.13
CA LYS A 9 10.31 -14.05 -13.17
C LYS A 9 11.05 -14.65 -11.96
N HIS A 10 10.56 -15.78 -11.45
CA HIS A 10 11.15 -16.45 -10.27
C HIS A 10 12.36 -17.33 -10.57
N ALA A 11 12.50 -17.82 -11.80
CA ALA A 11 13.67 -18.57 -12.25
C ALA A 11 14.96 -17.77 -12.07
N LYS A 12 14.93 -16.43 -12.22
CA LYS A 12 16.07 -15.55 -11.95
C LYS A 12 16.48 -15.54 -10.47
N TYR A 13 15.53 -15.48 -9.54
CA TYR A 13 15.82 -15.59 -8.09
C TYR A 13 16.40 -16.97 -7.76
N VAL A 14 15.78 -18.03 -8.27
CA VAL A 14 16.29 -19.41 -8.09
C VAL A 14 17.70 -19.58 -8.67
N ASN A 15 17.97 -19.02 -9.84
CA ASN A 15 19.30 -19.05 -10.47
C ASN A 15 20.32 -18.20 -9.70
N PHE A 16 19.91 -17.04 -9.17
CA PHE A 16 20.73 -16.22 -8.30
C PHE A 16 21.12 -16.99 -7.02
N TYR A 17 20.15 -17.66 -6.38
CA TYR A 17 20.41 -18.50 -5.21
C TYR A 17 21.29 -19.72 -5.52
N LYS A 18 21.16 -20.33 -6.71
CA LYS A 18 21.95 -21.51 -7.13
C LYS A 18 23.40 -21.16 -7.51
N LYS A 19 23.66 -19.93 -7.98
CA LYS A 19 25.01 -19.47 -8.36
C LYS A 19 25.88 -19.05 -7.16
N ILE A 20 25.29 -18.85 -5.99
CA ILE A 20 26.01 -18.54 -4.75
C ILE A 20 26.18 -19.84 -3.94
N LYS A 21 27.38 -20.42 -3.92
CA LYS A 21 27.78 -21.51 -2.99
C LYS A 21 29.09 -21.15 -2.26
N PRO A 22 29.40 -21.70 -1.07
CA PRO A 22 28.56 -22.13 0.05
C PRO A 22 28.79 -21.25 1.32
N GLU A 23 27.96 -21.42 2.35
CA GLU A 23 28.01 -20.72 3.66
C GLU A 23 28.01 -19.19 3.64
N LYS A 24 26.92 -18.58 3.16
CA LYS A 24 26.75 -17.13 3.31
C LYS A 24 25.37 -16.84 3.86
N GLU A 25 25.36 -16.27 5.05
CA GLU A 25 24.23 -15.54 5.59
C GLU A 25 23.63 -14.64 4.48
N TYR A 26 22.30 -14.62 4.37
CA TYR A 26 21.55 -13.82 3.42
C TYR A 26 20.52 -12.95 4.12
N TRP A 27 20.21 -11.82 3.52
CA TRP A 27 19.08 -10.96 3.86
C TRP A 27 18.57 -10.35 2.56
N GLY A 28 17.39 -9.73 2.60
CA GLY A 28 16.92 -9.00 1.44
C GLY A 28 15.82 -8.01 1.72
N LEU A 29 15.70 -7.05 0.81
CA LEU A 29 14.71 -5.98 0.85
C LEU A 29 14.17 -5.75 -0.56
N GLY A 30 12.86 -5.62 -0.69
CA GLY A 30 12.22 -5.31 -1.97
C GLY A 30 10.94 -4.52 -1.75
N ILE A 31 10.52 -3.82 -2.79
CA ILE A 31 9.29 -3.05 -2.83
C ILE A 31 8.51 -3.47 -4.07
N GLU A 32 7.24 -3.80 -3.87
CA GLU A 32 6.22 -3.82 -4.92
C GLU A 32 5.41 -2.52 -4.77
N ASN A 33 5.27 -1.75 -5.84
CA ASN A 33 4.42 -0.57 -5.89
C ASN A 33 3.36 -0.74 -6.96
N GLU A 34 2.11 -0.90 -6.53
CA GLU A 34 0.96 -0.83 -7.43
C GLU A 34 0.54 0.64 -7.56
N CYS A 35 0.49 1.16 -8.78
CA CYS A 35 0.02 2.52 -9.01
C CYS A 35 -0.63 2.70 -10.40
N TYR A 36 -1.21 3.88 -10.58
CA TYR A 36 -1.75 4.35 -11.84
C TYR A 36 -0.81 5.38 -12.48
N LEU A 37 -1.01 5.66 -13.76
CA LEU A 37 -0.57 6.91 -14.38
C LEU A 37 -1.76 7.87 -14.44
N MET A 38 -1.53 9.16 -14.65
CA MET A 38 -2.58 10.13 -14.96
C MET A 38 -2.11 11.10 -16.03
N PHE A 39 -3.06 11.72 -16.74
CA PHE A 39 -2.73 12.88 -17.56
C PHE A 39 -2.28 14.03 -16.66
N ASP A 40 -1.30 14.81 -17.15
CA ASP A 40 -0.93 16.06 -16.51
C ASP A 40 -2.10 17.05 -16.57
N GLY A 41 -2.46 17.56 -15.39
CA GLY A 41 -3.63 18.39 -15.15
C GLY A 41 -4.87 17.64 -14.66
N LEU A 42 -5.83 18.42 -14.19
CA LEU A 42 -7.10 17.95 -13.62
C LEU A 42 -8.27 18.49 -14.43
N ASP A 43 -9.28 17.67 -14.62
CA ASP A 43 -10.56 18.09 -15.17
C ASP A 43 -11.44 18.67 -14.06
N SER A 44 -12.35 19.57 -14.38
CA SER A 44 -13.39 20.00 -13.43
C SER A 44 -14.64 19.15 -13.64
N VAL A 45 -14.97 18.30 -12.67
CA VAL A 45 -16.13 17.41 -12.74
C VAL A 45 -17.27 17.99 -11.89
N THR A 46 -18.48 18.06 -12.45
CA THR A 46 -19.63 18.66 -11.76
C THR A 46 -20.14 17.78 -10.60
N PRO A 47 -20.80 18.37 -9.59
CA PRO A 47 -21.49 17.61 -8.54
C PRO A 47 -22.45 16.56 -9.11
N ASP A 48 -23.27 16.93 -10.10
CA ASP A 48 -24.22 16.02 -10.76
C ASP A 48 -23.55 14.79 -11.37
N PHE A 49 -22.39 14.97 -12.00
CA PHE A 49 -21.63 13.85 -12.55
C PHE A 49 -21.15 12.89 -11.44
N ILE A 50 -20.61 13.45 -10.35
CA ILE A 50 -20.15 12.65 -9.20
C ILE A 50 -21.32 11.95 -8.50
N GLN A 51 -22.50 12.54 -8.51
CA GLN A 51 -23.71 11.97 -7.89
C GLN A 51 -24.34 10.85 -8.73
N THR A 52 -24.19 10.85 -10.05
CA THR A 52 -25.00 10.00 -10.94
C THR A 52 -24.23 9.02 -11.82
N LYS A 53 -22.90 9.14 -11.92
CA LYS A 53 -22.09 8.38 -12.90
C LYS A 53 -21.19 7.33 -12.25
N HIS A 54 -21.79 6.29 -11.67
CA HIS A 54 -21.08 5.28 -10.86
C HIS A 54 -20.83 3.94 -11.56
N LYS A 55 -20.96 3.83 -12.89
CA LYS A 55 -20.74 2.52 -13.52
C LYS A 55 -19.27 2.11 -13.37
N PRO A 56 -18.98 0.89 -12.89
CA PRO A 56 -17.61 0.46 -12.66
C PRO A 56 -16.84 0.34 -13.97
N GLU A 57 -15.52 0.49 -13.87
CA GLU A 57 -14.60 0.10 -14.94
C GLU A 57 -14.76 -1.41 -15.21
N ARG A 58 -14.77 -1.81 -16.48
CA ARG A 58 -15.30 -3.12 -16.94
C ARG A 58 -14.70 -4.34 -16.22
N TYR A 59 -13.44 -4.26 -15.84
CA TYR A 59 -12.69 -5.35 -15.22
C TYR A 59 -12.28 -5.05 -13.77
N SER A 60 -12.70 -3.91 -13.21
CA SER A 60 -12.34 -3.52 -11.84
C SER A 60 -13.39 -3.97 -10.83
N VAL A 61 -13.00 -3.98 -9.55
CA VAL A 61 -13.95 -4.16 -8.46
C VAL A 61 -14.92 -2.97 -8.42
N ASP A 62 -16.20 -3.26 -8.26
CA ASP A 62 -17.25 -2.26 -8.14
C ASP A 62 -17.34 -1.74 -6.69
N TYR A 63 -16.43 -0.83 -6.35
CA TYR A 63 -16.34 -0.26 -5.00
C TYR A 63 -17.54 0.61 -4.60
N TRP A 64 -18.37 1.04 -5.56
CA TRP A 64 -19.60 1.77 -5.24
C TRP A 64 -20.59 0.90 -4.45
N LYS A 65 -20.59 -0.41 -4.67
CA LYS A 65 -21.43 -1.37 -3.90
C LYS A 65 -21.04 -1.51 -2.44
N ASN A 66 -19.85 -1.07 -2.06
CA ASN A 66 -19.38 -1.10 -0.68
C ASN A 66 -19.88 0.12 0.13
N TYR A 67 -20.61 1.05 -0.47
CA TYR A 67 -21.24 2.15 0.24
C TYR A 67 -22.67 1.79 0.65
N GLU A 68 -23.11 2.25 1.83
CA GLU A 68 -24.50 2.07 2.25
C GLU A 68 -25.44 3.01 1.47
N ASN A 69 -26.45 2.42 0.83
CA ASN A 69 -27.50 3.16 0.11
C ASN A 69 -28.23 4.13 1.07
N GLY A 70 -28.61 5.30 0.56
CA GLY A 70 -29.21 6.39 1.31
C GLY A 70 -28.20 7.27 2.04
N VAL A 71 -27.16 6.70 2.67
CA VAL A 71 -26.11 7.47 3.36
C VAL A 71 -25.16 8.12 2.37
N LEU A 72 -24.81 7.39 1.31
CA LEU A 72 -23.96 7.90 0.22
C LEU A 72 -24.60 9.10 -0.47
N GLU A 73 -25.85 8.98 -0.91
CA GLU A 73 -26.59 10.01 -1.65
C GLU A 73 -26.73 11.28 -0.82
N LYS A 74 -27.10 11.14 0.47
CA LYS A 74 -27.15 12.27 1.42
C LYS A 74 -25.80 12.96 1.58
N THR A 75 -24.70 12.20 1.52
CA THR A 75 -23.35 12.78 1.64
C THR A 75 -22.93 13.47 0.35
N LEU A 76 -23.14 12.86 -0.80
CA LEU A 76 -22.81 13.44 -2.12
C LEU A 76 -23.69 14.66 -2.45
N ALA A 77 -24.90 14.75 -1.92
CA ALA A 77 -25.77 15.92 -2.05
C ALA A 77 -25.19 17.20 -1.40
N LYS A 78 -24.17 17.07 -0.54
CA LYS A 78 -23.46 18.22 0.05
C LYS A 78 -22.46 18.87 -0.92
N LEU A 79 -22.17 18.23 -2.05
CA LEU A 79 -21.30 18.78 -3.09
C LEU A 79 -21.99 19.94 -3.80
N ASN A 80 -21.35 21.11 -3.81
CA ASN A 80 -21.91 22.35 -4.36
C ASN A 80 -21.04 22.99 -5.46
N THR A 81 -19.80 22.53 -5.63
CA THR A 81 -18.85 23.06 -6.63
C THR A 81 -18.26 21.94 -7.49
N GLY A 82 -17.78 22.29 -8.69
CA GLY A 82 -17.01 21.35 -9.50
C GLY A 82 -15.73 20.92 -8.78
N ILE A 83 -15.41 19.62 -8.81
CA ILE A 83 -14.26 19.04 -8.11
C ILE A 83 -13.13 18.77 -9.12
N PRO A 84 -11.91 19.31 -8.89
CA PRO A 84 -10.73 18.93 -9.65
C PRO A 84 -10.51 17.42 -9.58
N THR A 85 -10.57 16.73 -10.71
CA THR A 85 -10.56 15.27 -10.78
C THR A 85 -9.54 14.81 -11.83
N PRO A 86 -8.63 13.88 -11.50
CA PRO A 86 -7.68 13.35 -12.46
C PRO A 86 -8.36 12.39 -13.44
N THR A 87 -7.77 12.28 -14.63
CA THR A 87 -8.05 11.17 -15.54
C THR A 87 -6.89 10.18 -15.47
N TYR A 88 -7.15 9.04 -14.83
CA TYR A 88 -6.21 7.95 -14.66
C TYR A 88 -6.11 7.08 -15.91
N ILE A 89 -4.89 6.57 -16.08
CA ILE A 89 -4.50 5.59 -17.06
C ILE A 89 -4.14 4.33 -16.26
N ASN A 90 -4.90 3.28 -16.51
CA ASN A 90 -4.83 2.02 -15.79
C ASN A 90 -4.25 0.92 -16.70
N SER A 91 -3.94 -0.26 -16.15
CA SER A 91 -3.39 -1.36 -16.94
C SER A 91 -4.41 -2.00 -17.89
N TYR A 92 -5.71 -1.79 -17.65
CA TYR A 92 -6.74 -2.29 -18.55
C TYR A 92 -6.77 -1.58 -19.89
N LEU A 93 -6.57 -0.26 -19.89
CA LEU A 93 -6.42 0.51 -21.12
C LEU A 93 -5.30 -0.10 -21.97
N PHE A 94 -4.17 -0.44 -21.35
CA PHE A 94 -3.02 -0.97 -22.07
C PHE A 94 -3.29 -2.34 -22.71
N ARG A 95 -3.97 -3.21 -21.96
CA ARG A 95 -4.22 -4.59 -22.38
C ARG A 95 -5.39 -4.77 -23.34
N ASN A 96 -6.37 -3.86 -23.32
CA ASN A 96 -7.66 -4.12 -23.97
C ASN A 96 -8.11 -3.04 -24.95
N MET A 97 -7.41 -1.91 -25.03
CA MET A 97 -7.76 -0.81 -25.95
C MET A 97 -6.65 -0.62 -26.98
N ASP A 98 -7.02 -0.12 -28.15
CA ASP A 98 -6.08 0.34 -29.17
C ASP A 98 -5.68 1.81 -28.96
N LEU A 99 -4.83 2.31 -29.86
CA LEU A 99 -4.34 3.69 -29.85
C LEU A 99 -5.40 4.74 -30.24
N LEU A 100 -6.55 4.30 -30.78
CA LEU A 100 -7.69 5.15 -31.13
C LEU A 100 -8.69 5.27 -29.96
N GLY A 101 -8.52 4.43 -28.93
CA GLY A 101 -9.41 4.39 -27.77
C GLY A 101 -10.61 3.46 -27.95
N GLU A 102 -10.54 2.53 -28.89
CA GLU A 102 -11.54 1.50 -29.09
C GLU A 102 -11.13 0.25 -28.30
N HIS A 103 -12.06 -0.32 -27.55
CA HIS A 103 -11.84 -1.55 -26.81
C HIS A 103 -11.95 -2.75 -27.75
N GLU A 104 -11.13 -3.80 -27.56
CA GLU A 104 -11.16 -5.05 -28.34
C GLU A 104 -12.54 -5.71 -28.45
N THR A 105 -13.41 -5.56 -27.44
CA THR A 105 -14.75 -6.16 -27.44
C THR A 105 -15.81 -5.16 -27.01
N LEU A 106 -17.02 -5.32 -27.54
CA LEU A 106 -18.21 -4.59 -27.14
C LEU A 106 -18.63 -4.97 -25.72
N TYR A 107 -19.20 -4.00 -24.99
CA TYR A 107 -19.75 -4.20 -23.66
C TYR A 107 -21.10 -4.93 -23.73
N ALA A 108 -21.05 -6.27 -23.74
CA ALA A 108 -22.20 -7.16 -23.79
C ALA A 108 -22.03 -8.35 -22.84
N LYS A 109 -23.14 -9.00 -22.44
CA LYS A 109 -23.15 -10.17 -21.55
C LYS A 109 -22.21 -11.28 -22.04
N THR A 110 -22.19 -11.49 -23.35
CA THR A 110 -21.16 -12.27 -24.06
C THR A 110 -20.34 -11.27 -24.87
N PRO A 111 -19.05 -11.04 -24.54
CA PRO A 111 -18.20 -10.12 -25.28
C PRO A 111 -18.14 -10.48 -26.76
N LYS A 112 -18.43 -9.51 -27.62
CA LYS A 112 -18.29 -9.63 -29.09
C LYS A 112 -17.14 -8.75 -29.55
N PRO A 113 -16.37 -9.13 -30.58
CA PRO A 113 -15.34 -8.26 -31.15
C PRO A 113 -15.90 -6.88 -31.49
N ASN A 114 -15.15 -5.83 -31.19
CA ASN A 114 -15.51 -4.46 -31.58
C ASN A 114 -15.02 -4.21 -33.02
N PRO A 115 -15.90 -3.97 -34.00
CA PRO A 115 -15.49 -3.72 -35.39
C PRO A 115 -14.67 -2.43 -35.57
N ARG A 116 -14.65 -1.55 -34.56
CA ARG A 116 -13.83 -0.33 -34.57
C ARG A 116 -12.42 -0.51 -34.01
N PHE A 117 -12.16 -1.63 -33.34
CA PHE A 117 -10.84 -1.93 -32.80
C PHE A 117 -9.84 -2.13 -33.95
N SER A 118 -8.69 -1.46 -33.89
CA SER A 118 -7.71 -1.46 -34.97
C SER A 118 -6.89 -2.75 -35.09
N GLY A 119 -7.14 -3.73 -34.22
CA GLY A 119 -6.48 -5.04 -34.22
C GLY A 119 -5.19 -5.14 -33.41
N GLU A 120 -4.72 -4.05 -32.80
CA GLU A 120 -3.50 -4.01 -31.96
C GLU A 120 -3.77 -3.19 -30.69
N THR A 121 -3.47 -3.76 -29.52
CA THR A 121 -3.61 -3.05 -28.24
C THR A 121 -2.44 -2.10 -27.99
N VAL A 122 -2.59 -1.16 -27.07
CA VAL A 122 -1.50 -0.25 -26.65
C VAL A 122 -0.28 -1.04 -26.16
N ASP A 123 -0.47 -2.12 -25.38
CA ASP A 123 0.63 -2.98 -24.93
C ASP A 123 1.36 -3.68 -26.09
N GLN A 124 0.62 -4.24 -27.04
CA GLN A 124 1.20 -4.89 -28.23
C GLN A 124 2.02 -3.89 -29.05
N TYR A 125 1.46 -2.70 -29.29
CA TYR A 125 2.18 -1.60 -29.95
C TYR A 125 3.50 -1.28 -29.22
N LEU A 126 3.44 -1.06 -27.91
CA LEU A 126 4.62 -0.70 -27.11
C LEU A 126 5.69 -1.78 -27.14
N ARG A 127 5.32 -3.06 -26.99
CA ARG A 127 6.28 -4.18 -27.05
C ARG A 127 6.95 -4.27 -28.41
N ARG A 128 6.24 -3.92 -29.49
CA ARG A 128 6.80 -3.90 -30.85
C ARG A 128 7.78 -2.73 -31.08
N VAL A 129 7.51 -1.55 -30.53
CA VAL A 129 8.30 -0.34 -30.83
C VAL A 129 9.30 0.07 -29.75
N SER A 130 9.26 -0.57 -28.57
CA SER A 130 10.08 -0.22 -27.41
C SER A 130 10.73 -1.47 -26.79
N PRO A 131 12.00 -1.75 -27.14
CA PRO A 131 12.79 -2.75 -26.42
C PRO A 131 12.91 -2.47 -24.93
N VAL A 132 12.89 -1.19 -24.53
CA VAL A 132 12.91 -0.75 -23.12
C VAL A 132 11.66 -1.26 -22.40
N THR A 133 10.47 -1.11 -23.00
CA THR A 133 9.23 -1.61 -22.41
C THR A 133 9.24 -3.13 -22.30
N VAL A 134 9.73 -3.83 -23.34
CA VAL A 134 9.88 -5.30 -23.29
C VAL A 134 10.78 -5.72 -22.14
N ASP A 135 11.92 -5.07 -21.94
CA ASP A 135 12.85 -5.38 -20.86
C ASP A 135 12.22 -5.10 -19.47
N LEU A 136 11.54 -3.96 -19.31
CA LEU A 136 10.84 -3.62 -18.07
C LEU A 136 9.75 -4.64 -17.71
N PHE A 137 8.91 -5.08 -18.65
CA PHE A 137 7.88 -6.09 -18.36
C PHE A 137 8.46 -7.48 -18.12
N LYS A 138 9.60 -7.80 -18.75
CA LYS A 138 10.31 -9.05 -18.49
C LYS A 138 10.91 -9.06 -17.08
N ASN A 139 11.35 -7.91 -16.59
CA ASN A 139 12.26 -7.84 -15.45
C ASN A 139 11.69 -7.18 -14.21
N ASN A 140 10.79 -6.20 -14.34
CA ASN A 140 10.49 -5.22 -13.29
C ASN A 140 9.00 -4.89 -13.15
N MET A 141 8.17 -5.22 -14.14
CA MET A 141 6.79 -4.74 -14.20
C MET A 141 5.82 -5.85 -14.57
N ILE A 142 4.63 -5.80 -13.97
CA ILE A 142 3.48 -6.61 -14.41
C ILE A 142 2.21 -5.74 -14.41
N TYR A 143 1.20 -6.18 -15.13
CA TYR A 143 -0.16 -5.70 -14.95
C TYR A 143 -0.82 -6.52 -13.84
N ASP A 144 -1.04 -5.93 -12.66
CA ASP A 144 -1.79 -6.56 -11.58
C ASP A 144 -3.16 -5.88 -11.42
N GLY A 145 -4.24 -6.66 -11.43
CA GLY A 145 -5.59 -6.09 -11.41
C GLY A 145 -5.78 -5.00 -12.48
N ASP A 146 -6.14 -3.79 -12.05
CA ASP A 146 -6.25 -2.58 -12.86
C ASP A 146 -5.03 -1.64 -12.76
N THR A 147 -4.00 -2.00 -11.98
CA THR A 147 -2.82 -1.16 -11.73
C THR A 147 -1.61 -1.61 -12.57
N PHE A 148 -0.58 -0.76 -12.60
CA PHE A 148 0.78 -1.16 -12.95
C PHE A 148 1.50 -1.52 -11.65
N GLU A 149 2.05 -2.73 -11.55
CA GLU A 149 2.91 -3.13 -10.44
C GLU A 149 4.38 -2.99 -10.87
N PHE A 150 5.13 -2.16 -10.13
CA PHE A 150 6.57 -2.03 -10.24
C PHE A 150 7.23 -2.82 -9.10
N THR A 151 8.12 -3.76 -9.41
CA THR A 151 8.85 -4.55 -8.42
C THR A 151 10.35 -4.28 -8.53
N THR A 152 11.02 -4.06 -7.39
CA THR A 152 12.50 -4.07 -7.30
C THR A 152 13.01 -5.51 -7.24
N PHE A 153 14.10 -5.82 -7.95
CA PHE A 153 14.63 -7.17 -8.11
C PHE A 153 16.02 -7.38 -7.53
N ASN A 154 16.77 -6.32 -7.21
CA ASN A 154 18.04 -6.45 -6.50
C ASN A 154 17.79 -6.74 -5.02
N PHE A 155 17.11 -7.83 -4.72
CA PHE A 155 16.63 -8.18 -3.38
C PHE A 155 17.76 -8.62 -2.45
N TYR A 156 18.71 -9.42 -2.94
CA TYR A 156 19.73 -10.07 -2.11
C TYR A 156 20.82 -9.12 -1.62
N LYS A 157 21.07 -9.13 -0.30
CA LYS A 157 22.09 -8.30 0.37
C LYS A 157 22.06 -6.82 -0.02
N THR A 158 20.86 -6.34 -0.32
CA THR A 158 20.65 -4.96 -0.72
C THR A 158 20.47 -4.04 0.47
N THR A 159 20.39 -2.75 0.19
CA THR A 159 20.16 -1.71 1.19
C THR A 159 18.90 -0.92 0.87
N VAL A 160 18.30 -0.26 1.86
CA VAL A 160 17.17 0.65 1.70
C VAL A 160 17.43 1.64 0.57
N ARG A 161 18.60 2.29 0.55
CA ARG A 161 18.95 3.27 -0.48
C ARG A 161 19.00 2.64 -1.87
N THR A 162 19.61 1.47 -2.01
CA THR A 162 19.71 0.76 -3.28
C THR A 162 18.33 0.35 -3.80
N THR A 163 17.47 -0.21 -2.93
CA THR A 163 16.09 -0.59 -3.28
C THR A 163 15.26 0.61 -3.75
N LEU A 164 15.35 1.75 -3.05
CA LEU A 164 14.61 2.95 -3.44
C LEU A 164 15.13 3.58 -4.74
N GLN A 165 16.45 3.58 -4.95
CA GLN A 165 17.05 4.03 -6.20
C GLN A 165 16.62 3.14 -7.38
N GLU A 166 16.56 1.82 -7.17
CA GLU A 166 16.05 0.89 -8.18
C GLU A 166 14.58 1.18 -8.51
N LEU A 167 13.71 1.31 -7.50
CA LEU A 167 12.29 1.64 -7.73
C LEU A 167 12.13 2.92 -8.55
N LYS A 168 12.83 3.99 -8.13
CA LYS A 168 12.83 5.27 -8.83
C LYS A 168 13.29 5.13 -10.28
N TYR A 169 14.38 4.39 -10.51
CA TYR A 169 14.92 4.17 -11.86
C TYR A 169 13.89 3.46 -12.76
N ILE A 170 13.25 2.40 -12.27
CA ILE A 170 12.23 1.65 -13.03
C ILE A 170 11.08 2.57 -13.42
N LYS A 171 10.53 3.31 -12.45
CA LYS A 171 9.39 4.21 -12.65
C LYS A 171 9.72 5.38 -13.59
N ASP A 172 10.85 6.05 -13.37
CA ASP A 172 11.30 7.15 -14.23
C ASP A 172 11.53 6.66 -15.68
N THR A 173 12.10 5.47 -15.85
CA THR A 173 12.35 4.87 -17.18
C THR A 173 11.04 4.55 -17.88
N PHE A 174 10.10 3.91 -17.18
CA PHE A 174 8.79 3.59 -17.74
C PHE A 174 8.05 4.87 -18.15
N LEU A 175 7.95 5.85 -17.27
CA LEU A 175 7.24 7.10 -17.53
C LEU A 175 7.82 7.86 -18.72
N LYS A 176 9.16 7.96 -18.81
CA LYS A 176 9.85 8.59 -19.95
C LYS A 176 9.53 7.88 -21.25
N GLU A 177 9.56 6.54 -21.26
CA GLU A 177 9.27 5.79 -22.48
C GLU A 177 7.80 5.89 -22.89
N MET A 178 6.86 5.88 -21.93
CA MET A 178 5.43 6.10 -22.22
C MET A 178 5.20 7.47 -22.85
N ASN A 179 5.75 8.53 -22.25
CA ASN A 179 5.64 9.88 -22.81
C ASN A 179 6.26 9.98 -24.21
N LYS A 180 7.45 9.41 -24.41
CA LYS A 180 8.15 9.41 -25.71
C LYS A 180 7.37 8.67 -26.81
N ARG A 181 6.73 7.55 -26.49
CA ARG A 181 6.10 6.66 -27.48
C ARG A 181 4.65 6.98 -27.75
N LEU A 182 3.91 7.49 -26.76
CA LEU A 182 2.46 7.59 -26.83
C LEU A 182 1.95 9.04 -26.94
N VAL A 183 2.51 9.95 -26.15
CA VAL A 183 1.93 11.27 -25.94
C VAL A 183 1.98 12.11 -27.20
N SER A 184 0.85 12.76 -27.51
CA SER A 184 0.62 13.62 -28.67
C SER A 184 0.75 12.91 -30.03
N LYS A 185 0.95 11.59 -30.05
CA LYS A 185 0.97 10.77 -31.26
C LYS A 185 -0.35 10.08 -31.52
N PHE A 186 -1.15 9.87 -30.48
CA PHE A 186 -2.37 9.08 -30.54
C PHE A 186 -3.54 9.76 -29.83
N THR A 187 -4.74 9.54 -30.35
CA THR A 187 -5.98 10.19 -29.91
C THR A 187 -6.25 9.97 -28.43
N ILE A 188 -5.96 8.77 -27.91
CA ILE A 188 -6.19 8.44 -26.51
C ILE A 188 -5.15 9.11 -25.57
N PHE A 189 -3.95 9.45 -26.05
CA PHE A 189 -2.85 10.02 -25.24
C PHE A 189 -2.59 11.50 -25.57
N LYS A 190 -3.50 12.38 -25.16
CA LYS A 190 -3.50 13.80 -25.56
C LYS A 190 -2.55 14.70 -24.77
N LYS A 191 -2.18 14.31 -23.56
CA LYS A 191 -1.38 15.10 -22.62
C LYS A 191 -0.22 14.27 -22.06
N PRO A 192 0.84 14.92 -21.55
CA PRO A 192 1.89 14.22 -20.81
C PRO A 192 1.32 13.32 -19.72
N LEU A 193 1.96 12.18 -19.50
CA LEU A 193 1.65 11.27 -18.42
C LEU A 193 2.55 11.56 -17.23
N ILE A 194 1.97 11.53 -16.02
CA ILE A 194 2.66 11.65 -14.74
C ILE A 194 2.16 10.58 -13.77
N TYR A 195 2.89 10.35 -12.68
CA TYR A 195 2.36 9.60 -11.53
C TYR A 195 1.42 10.49 -10.70
N PRO A 196 0.35 9.94 -10.09
CA PRO A 196 -0.47 10.69 -9.15
C PRO A 196 0.36 11.22 -7.98
N GLN A 197 0.26 12.53 -7.70
CA GLN A 197 0.99 13.18 -6.60
C GLN A 197 0.49 12.78 -5.20
N PHE A 198 -0.76 12.35 -5.13
CA PHE A 198 -1.43 11.80 -3.95
C PHE A 198 -2.68 11.07 -4.47
N ASN A 199 -3.43 10.43 -3.59
CA ASN A 199 -4.71 9.87 -3.98
C ASN A 199 -5.80 10.96 -3.95
N TYR A 200 -6.47 11.17 -5.08
CA TYR A 200 -7.46 12.23 -5.27
C TYR A 200 -8.86 11.89 -4.73
N GLY A 201 -9.09 10.66 -4.27
CA GLY A 201 -10.37 10.18 -3.74
C GLY A 201 -11.43 9.89 -4.81
N PHE A 202 -11.58 10.80 -5.77
CA PHE A 202 -12.33 10.61 -7.01
C PHE A 202 -11.38 10.60 -8.20
N ALA A 203 -11.61 9.69 -9.16
CA ALA A 203 -10.88 9.66 -10.42
C ALA A 203 -11.80 9.24 -11.57
N LYS A 204 -11.49 9.68 -12.79
CA LYS A 204 -12.03 9.05 -14.01
C LYS A 204 -10.96 8.13 -14.59
N PHE A 205 -11.35 7.04 -15.21
CA PHE A 205 -10.42 6.26 -16.04
C PHE A 205 -10.57 6.66 -17.50
N ALA A 206 -9.45 6.76 -18.24
CA ALA A 206 -9.51 7.02 -19.67
C ALA A 206 -10.22 5.89 -20.45
N SER A 207 -10.22 4.66 -19.93
CA SER A 207 -10.99 3.52 -20.42
C SER A 207 -12.49 3.58 -20.09
N ASN A 208 -12.89 4.41 -19.11
CA ASN A 208 -14.27 4.59 -18.68
C ASN A 208 -14.57 6.09 -18.38
N PRO A 209 -14.44 6.98 -19.38
CA PRO A 209 -14.41 8.43 -19.17
C PRO A 209 -15.76 9.04 -18.77
N LYS A 210 -16.84 8.25 -18.88
CA LYS A 210 -18.23 8.67 -18.59
C LYS A 210 -18.65 8.38 -17.15
N ASN A 211 -17.76 7.84 -16.33
CA ASN A 211 -18.06 7.48 -14.95
C ASN A 211 -16.93 7.91 -14.02
N ILE A 212 -17.27 8.01 -12.74
CA ILE A 212 -16.35 8.31 -11.64
C ILE A 212 -16.05 7.04 -10.84
N ALA A 213 -14.79 6.87 -10.48
CA ALA A 213 -14.28 5.81 -9.64
C ALA A 213 -13.88 6.34 -8.25
N VAL A 214 -13.84 5.41 -7.30
CA VAL A 214 -13.45 5.57 -5.89
C VAL A 214 -12.54 4.41 -5.49
N CYS A 215 -11.87 4.53 -4.33
CA CYS A 215 -10.93 3.52 -3.83
C CYS A 215 -9.81 3.17 -4.84
N ASN A 216 -9.41 4.16 -5.64
CA ASN A 216 -8.34 4.07 -6.65
C ASN A 216 -6.94 4.29 -6.01
N ASN A 217 -6.69 3.62 -4.90
CA ASN A 217 -5.45 3.75 -4.13
C ASN A 217 -4.32 2.98 -4.81
N GLY A 218 -3.18 3.62 -5.02
CA GLY A 218 -1.93 2.87 -5.16
C GLY A 218 -1.55 2.23 -3.83
N THR A 219 -0.59 1.31 -3.84
CA THR A 219 -0.15 0.56 -2.66
C THR A 219 1.37 0.40 -2.64
N TYR A 220 1.89 0.12 -1.45
CA TYR A 220 3.24 -0.42 -1.30
C TYR A 220 3.19 -1.75 -0.58
N HIS A 221 3.89 -2.75 -1.11
CA HIS A 221 4.24 -3.96 -0.37
C HIS A 221 5.75 -3.97 -0.09
N ILE A 222 6.12 -4.10 1.18
CA ILE A 222 7.51 -4.12 1.61
C ILE A 222 7.92 -5.56 1.91
N ASN A 223 8.82 -6.08 1.09
CA ASN A 223 9.38 -7.41 1.24
C ASN A 223 10.68 -7.33 2.05
N MET A 224 10.80 -8.09 3.12
CA MET A 224 11.99 -8.13 3.99
C MET A 224 12.34 -9.57 4.36
N THR A 225 13.60 -9.96 4.21
CA THR A 225 14.15 -11.15 4.86
C THR A 225 15.23 -10.75 5.83
N LEU A 226 15.08 -11.14 7.09
CA LEU A 226 16.09 -10.88 8.12
C LEU A 226 17.36 -11.71 7.84
N PRO A 227 18.54 -11.28 8.34
CA PRO A 227 19.78 -12.05 8.21
C PRO A 227 19.59 -13.51 8.64
N THR A 228 19.78 -14.44 7.70
CA THR A 228 19.46 -15.86 7.85
C THR A 228 20.60 -16.69 7.29
N LYS A 229 20.99 -17.77 7.95
CA LYS A 229 22.01 -18.70 7.44
C LYS A 229 21.42 -19.64 6.38
N LEU A 230 22.19 -19.91 5.33
CA LEU A 230 21.86 -20.91 4.29
C LEU A 230 22.82 -22.10 4.35
N ASN A 231 22.30 -23.27 4.01
CA ASN A 231 23.07 -24.48 3.72
C ASN A 231 23.80 -24.36 2.35
N PRO A 232 24.78 -25.23 2.05
CA PRO A 232 25.49 -25.25 0.77
C PRO A 232 24.61 -25.46 -0.48
N ASP A 233 23.42 -26.06 -0.32
CA ASP A 233 22.40 -26.20 -1.37
C ASP A 233 21.52 -24.96 -1.52
N GLY A 234 21.75 -23.94 -0.68
CA GLY A 234 21.02 -22.70 -0.61
C GLY A 234 19.74 -22.77 0.21
N SER A 235 19.34 -23.92 0.78
CA SER A 235 18.17 -24.01 1.67
C SER A 235 18.41 -23.24 2.98
N ILE A 236 17.32 -22.83 3.65
CA ILE A 236 17.42 -22.18 4.97
C ILE A 236 18.04 -23.19 5.94
N ALA A 237 19.15 -22.81 6.59
CA ALA A 237 19.91 -23.72 7.44
C ALA A 237 19.12 -24.18 8.67
N ASN A 238 18.38 -23.24 9.28
CA ASN A 238 17.51 -23.51 10.43
C ASN A 238 16.08 -22.98 10.16
N PRO A 239 15.18 -23.81 9.61
CA PRO A 239 13.82 -23.39 9.29
C PRO A 239 12.99 -22.98 10.52
N GLU A 240 13.26 -23.57 11.69
CA GLU A 240 12.55 -23.27 12.94
C GLU A 240 12.94 -21.90 13.48
N GLU A 241 14.23 -21.60 13.54
CA GLU A 241 14.73 -20.29 13.92
C GLU A 241 14.28 -19.20 12.94
N PHE A 242 14.36 -19.49 11.63
CA PHE A 242 13.85 -18.58 10.61
C PHE A 242 12.37 -18.25 10.84
N ARG A 243 11.55 -19.27 11.09
CA ARG A 243 10.13 -19.09 11.41
C ARG A 243 9.93 -18.28 12.69
N ALA A 244 10.63 -18.61 13.77
CA ALA A 244 10.49 -17.94 15.05
C ALA A 244 10.91 -16.46 14.99
N GLN A 245 12.05 -16.15 14.35
CA GLN A 245 12.53 -14.78 14.19
C GLN A 245 11.57 -13.93 13.35
N HIS A 246 11.11 -14.46 12.21
CA HIS A 246 10.18 -13.71 11.36
C HIS A 246 8.79 -13.58 12.01
N ALA A 247 8.31 -14.59 12.76
CA ALA A 247 7.09 -14.46 13.55
C ALA A 247 7.18 -13.32 14.56
N ASN A 248 8.30 -13.25 15.31
CA ASN A 248 8.50 -12.20 16.31
C ASN A 248 8.63 -10.80 15.68
N ALA A 249 9.30 -10.71 14.53
CA ALA A 249 9.39 -9.47 13.75
C ALA A 249 8.03 -9.02 13.18
N ILE A 250 7.20 -9.95 12.71
CA ILE A 250 5.82 -9.64 12.28
C ILE A 250 5.03 -9.04 13.44
N ARG A 251 5.10 -9.62 14.65
CA ARG A 251 4.42 -9.07 15.84
C ARG A 251 4.89 -7.64 16.13
N ALA A 252 6.19 -7.36 16.03
CA ALA A 252 6.72 -6.00 16.20
C ALA A 252 6.11 -5.03 15.19
N ILE A 253 6.01 -5.42 13.92
CA ILE A 253 5.41 -4.58 12.88
C ILE A 253 3.92 -4.39 13.15
N GLN A 254 3.19 -5.45 13.53
CA GLN A 254 1.77 -5.36 13.89
C GLN A 254 1.54 -4.32 15.00
N TRP A 255 2.37 -4.28 16.04
CA TRP A 255 2.25 -3.25 17.08
C TRP A 255 2.30 -1.80 16.56
N ILE A 256 3.04 -1.54 15.48
CA ILE A 256 3.19 -0.19 14.90
C ILE A 256 2.25 0.10 13.73
N GLU A 257 1.57 -0.91 13.16
CA GLU A 257 0.64 -0.76 12.03
C GLU A 257 -0.36 0.39 12.21
N PRO A 258 -1.06 0.53 13.36
CA PRO A 258 -2.08 1.58 13.50
C PRO A 258 -1.48 2.99 13.41
N LEU A 259 -0.21 3.16 13.82
CA LEU A 259 0.48 4.44 13.69
C LEU A 259 0.78 4.76 12.22
N LEU A 260 1.27 3.76 11.47
CA LEU A 260 1.55 3.89 10.04
C LEU A 260 0.27 4.20 9.26
N ILE A 261 -0.81 3.47 9.54
CA ILE A 261 -2.13 3.68 8.92
C ILE A 261 -2.65 5.08 9.23
N ALA A 262 -2.55 5.52 10.48
CA ALA A 262 -3.05 6.83 10.86
C ALA A 262 -2.25 8.00 10.26
N LEU A 263 -0.95 7.84 10.05
CA LEU A 263 -0.07 8.89 9.48
C LEU A 263 0.01 8.88 7.96
N TYR A 264 -0.04 7.70 7.33
CA TYR A 264 0.25 7.52 5.90
C TYR A 264 -0.89 6.87 5.12
N GLY A 265 -1.97 6.44 5.79
CA GLY A 265 -3.18 5.98 5.12
C GLY A 265 -3.87 7.10 4.35
N THR A 266 -4.60 6.72 3.30
CA THR A 266 -5.39 7.66 2.51
C THR A 266 -6.84 7.71 3.00
N PRO A 267 -7.34 8.85 3.49
CA PRO A 267 -8.74 8.98 3.88
C PRO A 267 -9.69 8.79 2.70
N ASP A 268 -10.93 8.39 2.98
CA ASP A 268 -12.03 8.57 2.04
C ASP A 268 -12.31 10.08 1.89
N ILE A 269 -12.39 10.59 0.66
CA ILE A 269 -12.70 12.01 0.42
C ILE A 269 -14.04 12.43 1.05
N LEU A 270 -14.99 11.49 1.16
CA LEU A 270 -16.28 11.71 1.82
C LEU A 270 -16.17 11.94 3.32
N HIS A 271 -15.05 11.56 3.96
CA HIS A 271 -14.80 11.87 5.37
C HIS A 271 -14.81 13.38 5.65
N CYS A 272 -14.42 14.19 4.67
CA CYS A 272 -14.46 15.65 4.80
C CYS A 272 -15.89 16.23 4.78
N LEU A 273 -16.87 15.46 4.32
CA LEU A 273 -18.29 15.84 4.26
C LEU A 273 -19.13 15.16 5.35
N ASN A 274 -18.71 13.97 5.76
CA ASN A 274 -19.34 13.17 6.79
C ASN A 274 -18.27 12.36 7.54
N PRO A 275 -17.98 12.66 8.82
CA PRO A 275 -16.90 12.00 9.56
C PRO A 275 -17.16 10.53 9.89
N ALA A 276 -18.33 9.98 9.51
CA ALA A 276 -18.61 8.55 9.59
C ALA A 276 -17.76 7.72 8.60
N TYR A 277 -17.36 8.29 7.46
CA TYR A 277 -16.46 7.64 6.51
C TYR A 277 -15.04 7.50 7.07
N ALA A 278 -14.24 6.61 6.48
CA ALA A 278 -12.89 6.32 6.96
C ALA A 278 -11.95 7.53 6.80
N GLY A 279 -11.46 8.06 7.93
CA GLY A 279 -10.49 9.15 7.96
C GLY A 279 -9.03 8.68 7.94
N GLY A 280 -8.76 7.39 8.08
CA GLY A 280 -7.41 6.81 8.07
C GLY A 280 -7.07 6.18 6.73
N SER A 281 -7.78 5.12 6.35
CA SER A 281 -7.60 4.44 5.08
C SER A 281 -8.94 3.97 4.52
N GLN A 282 -9.32 4.49 3.35
CA GLN A 282 -10.47 4.00 2.59
C GLN A 282 -10.29 2.53 2.19
N ARG A 283 -9.07 2.16 1.77
CA ARG A 283 -8.72 0.81 1.36
C ARG A 283 -8.94 -0.20 2.49
N LEU A 284 -8.49 0.09 3.71
CA LEU A 284 -8.67 -0.80 4.86
C LEU A 284 -10.10 -0.83 5.40
N ALA A 285 -10.98 0.10 4.98
CA ALA A 285 -12.39 0.08 5.33
C ALA A 285 -13.27 -0.67 4.32
N MET A 286 -12.78 -0.96 3.11
CA MET A 286 -13.62 -1.47 2.02
C MET A 286 -13.02 -2.67 1.26
N SER A 287 -11.70 -2.79 1.19
CA SER A 287 -11.04 -3.77 0.35
C SER A 287 -11.13 -5.17 0.94
N ARG A 288 -11.42 -6.15 0.08
CA ARG A 288 -11.40 -7.58 0.42
C ARG A 288 -9.99 -8.20 0.44
N TYR A 289 -8.97 -7.49 -0.03
CA TYR A 289 -7.63 -8.07 -0.27
C TYR A 289 -6.60 -7.76 0.81
N ILE A 290 -6.98 -6.99 1.84
CA ILE A 290 -6.10 -6.54 2.91
C ILE A 290 -6.88 -6.39 4.21
N GLY A 291 -6.19 -6.57 5.34
CA GLY A 291 -6.72 -6.37 6.68
C GLY A 291 -5.58 -5.99 7.64
N VAL A 292 -5.92 -5.43 8.80
CA VAL A 292 -4.97 -5.04 9.86
C VAL A 292 -5.00 -6.09 10.97
N GLY A 293 -3.85 -6.58 11.41
CA GLY A 293 -3.79 -7.58 12.49
C GLY A 293 -4.44 -8.90 12.16
N THR A 294 -4.33 -9.35 10.92
CA THR A 294 -5.07 -10.51 10.38
C THR A 294 -4.18 -11.75 10.24
N TYR A 295 -2.88 -11.56 10.01
CA TYR A 295 -1.92 -12.63 9.80
C TYR A 295 -1.57 -13.32 11.11
N ASP A 296 -1.58 -14.65 11.09
CA ASP A 296 -1.36 -15.47 12.27
C ASP A 296 0.09 -15.91 12.48
N THR A 297 0.74 -15.26 13.44
CA THR A 297 2.14 -15.54 13.82
C THR A 297 2.31 -16.82 14.64
N GLN A 298 1.23 -17.45 15.09
CA GLN A 298 1.30 -18.76 15.74
C GLN A 298 1.34 -19.89 14.72
N THR A 299 0.55 -19.79 13.64
CA THR A 299 0.52 -20.79 12.57
C THR A 299 1.63 -20.55 11.55
N MET A 300 1.92 -19.28 11.23
CA MET A 300 2.91 -18.87 10.21
C MET A 300 2.65 -19.52 8.85
N GLU A 301 1.39 -19.47 8.39
CA GLU A 301 1.00 -20.01 7.09
C GLU A 301 1.84 -19.37 5.97
N LYS A 302 2.41 -20.23 5.11
CA LYS A 302 3.29 -19.82 4.01
C LYS A 302 2.48 -19.52 2.76
N GLY A 303 2.95 -18.57 1.95
CA GLY A 303 2.42 -18.34 0.61
C GLY A 303 1.68 -17.02 0.46
N LYS A 304 0.95 -16.88 -0.64
CA LYS A 304 0.15 -15.69 -0.96
C LYS A 304 -1.27 -15.86 -0.41
N LEU A 305 -1.55 -15.24 0.73
CA LEU A 305 -2.88 -15.14 1.32
C LEU A 305 -3.58 -13.88 0.80
N LEU A 306 -4.84 -13.98 0.38
CA LEU A 306 -5.52 -12.90 -0.34
C LEU A 306 -6.82 -12.43 0.27
N ASP A 307 -7.89 -13.22 0.19
CA ASP A 307 -9.26 -12.81 0.54
C ASP A 307 -10.01 -13.91 1.30
N THR A 308 -9.29 -14.71 2.07
CA THR A 308 -9.80 -15.89 2.79
C THR A 308 -9.99 -15.66 4.28
N TYR A 309 -9.69 -14.47 4.81
CA TYR A 309 -9.83 -14.20 6.23
C TYR A 309 -11.30 -13.92 6.59
N ASP A 310 -11.88 -14.81 7.37
CA ASP A 310 -13.20 -14.63 7.96
C ASP A 310 -13.09 -13.86 9.28
N TYR A 311 -13.34 -12.56 9.22
CA TYR A 311 -13.32 -11.65 10.37
C TYR A 311 -14.50 -11.84 11.34
N THR A 312 -15.53 -12.60 10.95
CA THR A 312 -16.70 -12.87 11.80
C THR A 312 -16.48 -14.02 12.77
N SER A 313 -15.53 -14.91 12.44
CA SER A 313 -15.20 -16.12 13.22
C SER A 313 -14.35 -15.88 14.47
N GLN A 314 -13.86 -14.66 14.67
CA GLN A 314 -12.87 -14.37 15.71
C GLN A 314 -13.51 -14.15 17.08
N ALA A 315 -13.15 -15.01 18.04
CA ALA A 315 -13.44 -14.79 19.45
C ALA A 315 -12.80 -13.47 19.92
N GLY A 316 -13.58 -12.66 20.67
CA GLY A 316 -13.15 -11.34 21.14
C GLY A 316 -13.12 -10.23 20.08
N GLY A 317 -13.65 -10.46 18.88
CA GLY A 317 -13.84 -9.46 17.83
C GLY A 317 -12.56 -9.08 17.05
N ASN A 318 -12.78 -8.46 15.89
CA ASN A 318 -11.76 -7.92 14.98
C ASN A 318 -12.03 -6.42 14.74
N TYR A 319 -10.99 -5.62 14.45
CA TYR A 319 -11.12 -4.19 14.15
C TYR A 319 -12.17 -3.92 13.07
N PHE A 320 -12.27 -4.82 12.08
CA PHE A 320 -13.17 -4.72 10.94
C PHE A 320 -14.63 -4.89 11.37
N THR A 321 -14.92 -5.92 12.18
CA THR A 321 -16.26 -6.13 12.76
C THR A 321 -16.72 -4.90 13.56
N GLU A 322 -15.83 -4.37 14.41
CA GLU A 322 -16.16 -3.17 15.20
C GLU A 322 -16.26 -1.89 14.36
N LEU A 323 -15.46 -1.78 13.29
CA LEU A 323 -15.51 -0.64 12.37
C LEU A 323 -16.90 -0.58 11.72
N HIS A 324 -17.39 -1.72 11.25
CA HIS A 324 -18.64 -1.82 10.49
C HIS A 324 -19.92 -1.85 11.32
N THR A 325 -19.84 -1.79 12.67
CA THR A 325 -21.04 -1.66 13.51
C THR A 325 -21.83 -0.38 13.23
N ASN A 326 -21.15 0.72 12.88
CA ASN A 326 -21.76 2.03 12.63
C ASN A 326 -21.08 2.77 11.45
N SER A 327 -20.51 2.03 10.50
CA SER A 327 -19.86 2.63 9.33
C SER A 327 -20.84 2.84 8.19
N PRO A 328 -20.64 3.84 7.32
CA PRO A 328 -21.44 4.04 6.11
C PRO A 328 -21.04 3.10 4.95
N TYR A 329 -20.48 1.93 5.29
CA TYR A 329 -19.93 0.95 4.37
C TYR A 329 -20.61 -0.41 4.54
N THR A 330 -20.83 -1.09 3.42
CA THR A 330 -21.20 -2.50 3.35
C THR A 330 -19.93 -3.36 3.30
N PRO A 331 -19.61 -4.12 4.36
CA PRO A 331 -18.40 -4.92 4.40
C PRO A 331 -18.47 -6.12 3.42
N PRO A 332 -17.34 -6.53 2.82
CA PRO A 332 -17.25 -7.79 2.07
C PRO A 332 -17.42 -8.99 3.02
N LYS A 333 -17.69 -10.19 2.47
CA LYS A 333 -17.82 -11.42 3.28
C LYS A 333 -16.54 -11.82 3.99
N THR A 334 -15.39 -11.59 3.34
CA THR A 334 -14.05 -11.91 3.84
C THR A 334 -13.11 -10.76 3.47
N ILE A 335 -11.99 -10.68 4.19
CA ILE A 335 -10.91 -9.72 3.93
C ILE A 335 -9.57 -10.44 3.76
N GLY A 336 -8.52 -9.66 3.52
CA GLY A 336 -7.18 -10.18 3.34
C GLY A 336 -6.28 -10.01 4.54
N TYR A 337 -4.97 -10.11 4.27
CA TYR A 337 -3.93 -10.22 5.28
C TYR A 337 -2.92 -9.07 5.19
N ASP A 338 -2.62 -8.45 6.32
CA ASP A 338 -1.53 -7.50 6.59
C ASP A 338 -0.16 -8.02 6.15
N PHE A 339 0.06 -9.34 6.24
CA PHE A 339 1.27 -9.99 5.80
C PHE A 339 1.04 -11.19 4.89
N ASN A 340 2.04 -11.45 4.05
CA ASN A 340 2.35 -12.80 3.60
C ASN A 340 3.72 -13.21 4.16
N TYR A 341 3.86 -14.48 4.52
CA TYR A 341 5.12 -15.04 4.97
C TYR A 341 5.60 -16.08 3.96
N ASN A 342 6.88 -16.03 3.62
CA ASN A 342 7.48 -17.00 2.70
C ASN A 342 6.67 -17.19 1.41
N LYS A 343 6.16 -16.06 0.88
CA LYS A 343 5.38 -15.98 -0.37
C LYS A 343 6.16 -16.57 -1.54
N PHE A 344 7.48 -16.34 -1.57
CA PHE A 344 8.35 -16.78 -2.65
C PHE A 344 9.67 -17.33 -2.13
N THR A 345 9.87 -18.65 -2.25
CA THR A 345 11.13 -19.36 -1.95
C THR A 345 11.69 -19.16 -0.53
N LYS A 346 12.43 -18.07 -0.30
CA LYS A 346 13.17 -17.73 0.92
C LYS A 346 12.90 -16.28 1.34
N HIS A 347 11.86 -15.66 0.78
CA HIS A 347 11.44 -14.33 1.22
C HIS A 347 10.85 -14.47 2.64
N GLY A 348 11.18 -13.56 3.55
CA GLY A 348 10.72 -13.64 4.93
C GLY A 348 9.28 -13.14 5.03
N ILE A 349 9.17 -11.82 5.04
CA ILE A 349 7.97 -11.05 5.31
C ILE A 349 7.62 -10.24 4.06
N GLU A 350 6.35 -10.23 3.68
CA GLU A 350 5.78 -9.20 2.83
C GLU A 350 4.74 -8.43 3.63
N PHE A 351 4.97 -7.15 3.89
CA PHE A 351 4.07 -6.24 4.59
C PHE A 351 3.21 -5.46 3.61
N ARG A 352 1.87 -5.41 3.79
CA ARG A 352 0.92 -5.06 2.72
C ARG A 352 -0.09 -3.96 3.03
N VAL A 353 -0.15 -3.47 4.27
CA VAL A 353 -1.20 -2.54 4.72
C VAL A 353 -1.04 -1.11 4.19
N LEU A 354 0.12 -0.78 3.60
CA LEU A 354 0.43 0.59 3.20
C LEU A 354 -0.37 1.01 1.95
N ASP A 355 -1.12 2.10 2.11
CA ASP A 355 -1.59 2.90 0.98
C ASP A 355 -0.41 3.63 0.32
N TYR A 356 -0.61 4.13 -0.90
CA TYR A 356 0.34 4.99 -1.57
C TYR A 356 0.50 6.35 -0.87
N PHE A 357 1.75 6.78 -0.76
CA PHE A 357 2.21 8.10 -0.34
C PHE A 357 3.47 8.48 -1.13
N PRO A 358 3.90 9.76 -1.16
CA PRO A 358 5.09 10.18 -1.89
C PRO A 358 6.36 9.40 -1.49
N GLU A 359 7.16 9.03 -2.49
CA GLU A 359 8.31 8.14 -2.32
C GLU A 359 9.39 8.71 -1.39
N GLU A 360 9.47 10.03 -1.21
CA GLU A 360 10.41 10.65 -0.27
C GLU A 360 10.22 10.16 1.18
N HIS A 361 9.04 9.65 1.53
CA HIS A 361 8.78 9.13 2.87
C HIS A 361 9.15 7.65 3.03
N LEU A 362 9.36 6.90 1.93
CA LEU A 362 9.60 5.46 1.99
C LEU A 362 10.85 5.09 2.77
N GLU A 363 11.94 5.87 2.65
CA GLU A 363 13.18 5.61 3.41
C GLU A 363 12.92 5.61 4.92
N HIS A 364 12.12 6.56 5.41
CA HIS A 364 11.79 6.66 6.84
C HIS A 364 10.89 5.52 7.30
N ILE A 365 9.89 5.15 6.50
CA ILE A 365 9.00 4.02 6.83
C ILE A 365 9.77 2.70 6.86
N VAL A 366 10.55 2.40 5.82
CA VAL A 366 11.32 1.15 5.77
C VAL A 366 12.36 1.11 6.90
N ASN A 367 13.03 2.22 7.21
CA ASN A 367 13.96 2.27 8.34
C ASN A 367 13.26 2.01 9.69
N LEU A 368 12.05 2.54 9.90
CA LEU A 368 11.26 2.23 11.10
C LEU A 368 10.91 0.74 11.21
N LEU A 369 10.51 0.11 10.09
CA LEU A 369 10.26 -1.33 10.03
C LEU A 369 11.53 -2.12 10.41
N LEU A 370 12.68 -1.78 9.84
CA LEU A 370 13.95 -2.45 10.14
C LEU A 370 14.38 -2.29 11.60
N LEU A 371 14.17 -1.11 12.19
CA LEU A 371 14.42 -0.87 13.60
C LEU A 371 13.51 -1.72 14.50
N ALA A 372 12.23 -1.87 14.14
CA ALA A 372 11.30 -2.76 14.86
C ALA A 372 11.71 -4.24 14.71
N CYS A 373 12.15 -4.66 13.51
CA CYS A 373 12.70 -6.00 13.32
C CYS A 373 13.97 -6.22 14.15
N GLN A 374 14.90 -5.26 14.20
CA GLN A 374 16.10 -5.34 15.02
C GLN A 374 15.79 -5.46 16.50
N HIS A 375 14.82 -4.68 17.00
CA HIS A 375 14.34 -4.79 18.38
C HIS A 375 13.81 -6.19 18.70
N SER A 376 13.05 -6.79 17.78
CA SER A 376 12.49 -8.14 17.94
C SER A 376 13.54 -9.27 18.04
N LEU A 377 14.82 -9.01 17.76
CA LEU A 377 15.88 -10.00 18.02
C LEU A 377 16.28 -10.06 19.50
N TYR A 378 15.97 -9.04 20.29
CA TYR A 378 16.38 -8.93 21.69
C TYR A 378 15.25 -9.17 22.69
N VAL A 379 14.00 -9.05 22.23
CA VAL A 379 12.81 -9.10 23.08
C VAL A 379 11.76 -9.97 22.43
N GLU A 380 11.15 -10.87 23.21
CA GLU A 380 9.95 -11.57 22.76
C GLU A 380 8.78 -10.59 22.70
N ILE A 381 8.23 -10.42 21.51
CA ILE A 381 7.14 -9.48 21.24
C ILE A 381 5.82 -10.20 21.48
N PRO A 382 4.96 -9.68 22.37
CA PRO A 382 3.64 -10.25 22.58
C PRO A 382 2.80 -10.12 21.31
N ASP A 383 1.99 -11.12 20.99
CA ASP A 383 1.09 -11.07 19.85
C ASP A 383 -0.04 -10.06 20.13
N PRO A 384 -0.13 -8.94 19.36
CA PRO A 384 -1.11 -7.88 19.62
C PRO A 384 -2.55 -8.29 19.28
N ARG A 385 -2.77 -9.40 18.57
CA ARG A 385 -4.10 -9.84 18.12
C ARG A 385 -4.85 -10.66 19.15
N LEU A 386 -4.16 -11.13 20.19
CA LEU A 386 -4.76 -11.94 21.25
C LEU A 386 -5.86 -11.17 21.99
N GLU A 387 -6.85 -11.89 22.51
CA GLU A 387 -7.95 -11.31 23.29
C GLU A 387 -7.47 -10.52 24.52
N SER A 388 -6.30 -10.88 25.06
CA SER A 388 -5.65 -10.16 26.16
C SER A 388 -5.18 -8.75 25.78
N GLN A 389 -5.29 -8.35 24.50
CA GLN A 389 -4.90 -7.04 23.98
C GLN A 389 -6.07 -6.27 23.34
N PRO A 390 -7.21 -6.07 24.04
CA PRO A 390 -8.40 -5.43 23.44
C PRO A 390 -8.13 -3.97 23.05
N VAL A 391 -7.22 -3.30 23.75
CA VAL A 391 -6.88 -1.89 23.49
C VAL A 391 -6.17 -1.72 22.15
N TRP A 392 -5.35 -2.69 21.72
CA TRP A 392 -4.67 -2.62 20.43
C TRP A 392 -5.67 -2.77 19.27
N LYS A 393 -6.59 -3.73 19.34
CA LYS A 393 -7.66 -3.91 18.33
C LYS A 393 -8.52 -2.65 18.19
N HIS A 394 -8.89 -2.04 19.32
CA HIS A 394 -9.62 -0.78 19.33
C HIS A 394 -8.81 0.35 18.69
N PHE A 395 -7.49 0.37 18.91
CA PHE A 395 -6.61 1.34 18.29
C PHE A 395 -6.52 1.16 16.77
N CYS A 396 -6.45 -0.06 16.25
CA CYS A 396 -6.54 -0.36 14.81
C CYS A 396 -7.80 0.26 14.20
N LYS A 397 -8.97 0.02 14.82
CA LYS A 397 -10.23 0.65 14.40
C LYS A 397 -10.13 2.17 14.38
N LYS A 398 -9.61 2.78 15.45
CA LYS A 398 -9.49 4.26 15.53
C LYS A 398 -8.53 4.81 14.47
N ALA A 399 -7.43 4.11 14.19
CA ALA A 399 -6.51 4.47 13.13
C ALA A 399 -7.21 4.49 11.77
N VAL A 400 -7.96 3.43 11.41
CA VAL A 400 -8.71 3.37 10.14
C VAL A 400 -9.85 4.40 10.11
N GLN A 401 -10.59 4.56 11.21
CA GLN A 401 -11.77 5.42 11.27
C GLN A 401 -11.43 6.92 11.29
N LYS A 402 -10.39 7.32 12.02
CA LYS A 402 -10.08 8.74 12.25
C LYS A 402 -8.76 9.20 11.61
N GLY A 403 -7.88 8.27 11.25
CA GLY A 403 -6.53 8.60 10.79
C GLY A 403 -5.77 9.39 11.85
N SER A 404 -5.02 10.40 11.43
CA SER A 404 -4.22 11.24 12.32
C SER A 404 -5.02 12.13 13.28
N MET A 405 -6.34 12.23 13.09
CA MET A 405 -7.24 12.90 14.04
C MET A 405 -7.54 12.05 15.29
N ALA A 406 -7.10 10.80 15.32
CA ALA A 406 -7.18 9.99 16.53
C ALA A 406 -6.26 10.55 17.63
N THR A 407 -6.76 10.58 18.86
CA THR A 407 -5.93 10.79 20.04
C THR A 407 -5.43 9.45 20.55
N VAL A 408 -4.14 9.37 20.88
CA VAL A 408 -3.54 8.19 21.50
C VAL A 408 -3.56 8.40 23.00
N LYS A 409 -4.40 7.63 23.68
CA LYS A 409 -4.56 7.71 25.13
C LYS A 409 -3.50 6.87 25.86
N PRO A 410 -3.25 7.12 27.16
CA PRO A 410 -2.28 6.37 27.96
C PRO A 410 -2.45 4.85 27.89
N GLU A 411 -3.68 4.35 27.92
CA GLU A 411 -3.96 2.92 27.82
C GLU A 411 -3.47 2.28 26.50
N ILE A 412 -3.26 3.07 25.45
CA ILE A 412 -2.75 2.60 24.16
C ILE A 412 -1.22 2.75 24.11
N TYR A 413 -0.69 3.94 24.36
CA TYR A 413 0.75 4.18 24.14
C TYR A 413 1.63 3.60 25.25
N ILE A 414 1.13 3.41 26.48
CA ILE A 414 1.92 2.81 27.56
C ILE A 414 2.27 1.34 27.25
N PRO A 415 1.31 0.47 26.89
CA PRO A 415 1.64 -0.90 26.46
C PRO A 415 2.57 -0.94 25.25
N LEU A 416 2.30 -0.10 24.24
CA LEU A 416 3.17 0.01 23.06
C LEU A 416 4.61 0.38 23.44
N PHE A 417 4.77 1.41 24.28
CA PHE A 417 6.07 1.87 24.76
C PHE A 417 6.77 0.81 25.61
N LYS A 418 6.04 0.05 26.41
CA LYS A 418 6.57 -1.09 27.15
C LYS A 418 7.11 -2.17 26.22
N VAL A 419 6.37 -2.52 25.17
CA VAL A 419 6.81 -3.50 24.16
C VAL A 419 8.15 -3.09 23.56
N PHE A 420 8.33 -1.79 23.26
CA PHE A 420 9.53 -1.27 22.60
C PHE A 420 10.58 -0.67 23.55
N GLY A 421 10.48 -0.91 24.86
CA GLY A 421 11.47 -0.45 25.85
C GLY A 421 11.60 1.08 25.98
N VAL A 422 10.56 1.84 25.64
CA VAL A 422 10.53 3.30 25.81
C VAL A 422 10.38 3.62 27.30
N ASN A 423 11.35 4.34 27.87
CA ASN A 423 11.30 4.74 29.27
C ASN A 423 10.28 5.88 29.48
N ILE A 424 9.08 5.52 29.97
CA ILE A 424 7.99 6.46 30.22
C ILE A 424 8.31 7.43 31.38
N SER A 425 9.11 7.02 32.37
CA SER A 425 9.51 7.91 33.46
C SER A 425 10.44 9.04 32.99
N ALA A 426 11.22 8.78 31.94
CA ALA A 426 12.04 9.79 31.27
C ALA A 426 11.21 10.75 30.40
N LEU A 427 9.95 10.38 30.07
CA LEU A 427 8.98 11.27 29.42
C LEU A 427 8.37 12.28 30.42
N THR A 428 8.97 12.54 31.58
CA THR A 428 8.54 13.63 32.47
C THR A 428 9.21 14.97 32.14
N TRP A 429 10.25 14.96 31.29
CA TRP A 429 10.95 16.15 30.82
C TRP A 429 10.21 16.81 29.66
N TRP A 430 10.14 18.14 29.67
CA TRP A 430 9.59 18.94 28.55
C TRP A 430 10.27 18.51 27.24
N PRO A 431 9.50 18.09 26.21
CA PRO A 431 8.11 18.46 25.94
C PRO A 431 7.03 17.52 26.51
N PHE A 432 7.36 16.42 27.20
CA PHE A 432 6.45 15.34 27.59
C PHE A 432 5.70 15.52 28.91
N LYS A 433 5.46 16.76 29.33
CA LYS A 433 4.90 17.04 30.67
C LYS A 433 3.52 16.39 30.86
N GLY A 434 3.47 15.34 31.68
CA GLY A 434 2.26 14.67 32.15
C GLY A 434 1.81 13.45 31.33
N ILE A 435 1.28 12.44 32.03
CA ILE A 435 0.53 11.33 31.41
C ILE A 435 -0.78 11.93 30.87
N GLY A 436 -1.00 11.85 29.55
CA GLY A 436 -2.16 12.46 28.91
C GLY A 436 -2.30 12.05 27.46
N ASN A 437 -3.32 12.55 26.78
CA ASN A 437 -3.55 12.23 25.38
C ASN A 437 -2.46 12.84 24.48
N HIS A 438 -2.01 12.06 23.49
CA HIS A 438 -1.01 12.50 22.53
C HIS A 438 -1.53 12.37 21.09
N THR A 439 -0.92 13.12 20.18
CA THR A 439 -1.16 12.94 18.74
C THR A 439 -0.48 11.66 18.25
N ILE A 440 -0.98 11.09 17.16
CA ILE A 440 -0.39 9.93 16.51
C ILE A 440 1.08 10.20 16.16
N LEU A 441 1.36 11.32 15.50
CA LEU A 441 2.70 11.69 15.06
C LEU A 441 3.68 11.74 16.23
N ARG A 442 3.25 12.30 17.36
CA ARG A 442 4.07 12.40 18.55
C ARG A 442 4.44 11.03 19.11
N VAL A 443 3.46 10.14 19.27
CA VAL A 443 3.72 8.77 19.78
C VAL A 443 4.64 8.01 18.83
N ALA A 444 4.37 8.08 17.52
CA ALA A 444 5.17 7.42 16.51
C ALA A 444 6.62 7.94 16.46
N GLN A 445 6.82 9.25 16.58
CA GLN A 445 8.16 9.85 16.55
C GLN A 445 8.97 9.55 17.82
N ILE A 446 8.33 9.48 19.00
CA ILE A 446 9.01 9.02 20.24
C ILE A 446 9.52 7.59 20.06
N LEU A 447 8.65 6.72 19.55
CA LEU A 447 8.98 5.33 19.30
C LEU A 447 10.14 5.21 18.32
N ALA A 448 10.03 5.86 17.16
CA ALA A 448 11.05 5.86 16.12
C ALA A 448 12.40 6.39 16.63
N ASN A 449 12.40 7.49 17.41
CA ASN A 449 13.60 8.05 18.01
C ASN A 449 14.23 7.11 19.04
N THR A 450 13.42 6.41 19.83
CA THR A 450 13.91 5.46 20.84
C THR A 450 14.58 4.28 20.15
N LEU A 451 13.88 3.65 19.19
CA LEU A 451 14.43 2.53 18.44
C LEU A 451 15.68 2.94 17.67
N TYR A 452 15.69 4.11 17.02
CA TYR A 452 16.86 4.63 16.31
C TYR A 452 18.07 4.78 17.23
N LYS A 453 17.89 5.37 18.42
CA LYS A 453 18.99 5.53 19.38
C LYS A 453 19.55 4.19 19.83
N SER A 454 18.69 3.21 20.07
CA SER A 454 19.07 1.88 20.53
C SER A 454 19.74 1.02 19.46
N TYR A 455 19.23 1.06 18.22
CA TYR A 455 19.45 -0.03 17.26
C TYR A 455 20.08 0.38 15.91
N ARG A 456 20.26 1.68 15.63
CA ARG A 456 20.74 2.13 14.30
C ARG A 456 22.08 1.53 13.85
N ASN A 457 22.91 1.10 14.80
CA ASN A 457 24.24 0.54 14.58
C ASN A 457 24.28 -0.98 14.81
N ASP A 458 23.14 -1.63 14.95
CA ASP A 458 23.07 -3.08 15.14
C ASP A 458 22.98 -3.82 13.80
N THR A 459 23.09 -5.16 13.86
CA THR A 459 23.33 -6.06 12.73
C THR A 459 22.39 -5.88 11.54
N ILE A 460 21.07 -5.89 11.75
CA ILE A 460 20.07 -5.70 10.68
C ILE A 460 20.22 -4.31 10.08
N CYS A 461 20.30 -3.28 10.93
CA CYS A 461 20.38 -1.89 10.49
C CYS A 461 21.68 -1.61 9.71
N LEU A 462 22.84 -2.09 10.17
CA LEU A 462 24.10 -1.94 9.44
C LEU A 462 24.10 -2.68 8.09
N LYS A 463 23.43 -3.84 8.00
CA LYS A 463 23.37 -4.63 6.76
C LYS A 463 22.37 -4.07 5.76
N MET A 464 21.22 -3.61 6.22
CA MET A 464 20.09 -3.24 5.36
C MET A 464 19.94 -1.73 5.20
N SER A 465 20.46 -0.91 6.10
CA SER A 465 20.42 0.55 6.01
C SER A 465 21.69 1.17 6.61
N PRO A 466 22.87 0.91 6.02
CA PRO A 466 24.13 1.46 6.51
C PRO A 466 24.07 2.98 6.55
N PHE A 467 24.61 3.57 7.62
CA PHE A 467 24.54 5.02 7.88
C PHE A 467 23.10 5.54 7.98
N MET A 468 22.21 4.77 8.61
CA MET A 468 20.82 5.14 8.84
C MET A 468 20.72 6.55 9.45
N ARG A 469 19.98 7.43 8.77
CA ARG A 469 19.62 8.75 9.28
C ARG A 469 18.47 8.64 10.29
N PRO A 470 18.32 9.59 11.24
CA PRO A 470 17.15 9.62 12.11
C PRO A 470 15.85 9.48 11.30
N VAL A 471 14.96 8.62 11.77
CA VAL A 471 13.64 8.44 11.15
C VAL A 471 12.81 9.69 11.40
N ILE A 472 12.32 10.34 10.34
CA ILE A 472 11.46 11.51 10.42
C ILE A 472 10.10 11.11 9.86
N LEU A 473 9.09 11.06 10.74
CA LEU A 473 7.72 10.78 10.35
C LEU A 473 6.98 12.09 10.09
N VAL A 474 6.00 12.03 9.20
CA VAL A 474 5.11 13.15 8.86
C VAL A 474 3.65 12.71 8.96
N ASP A 475 2.75 13.68 9.05
CA ASP A 475 1.31 13.45 9.03
C ASP A 475 0.74 13.63 7.62
N TYR A 476 1.13 12.72 6.73
CA TYR A 476 0.67 12.73 5.33
C TYR A 476 -0.86 12.59 5.23
N ASN A 477 -1.49 11.84 6.13
CA ASN A 477 -2.94 11.71 6.22
C ASN A 477 -3.63 13.07 6.43
N ALA A 478 -3.11 13.92 7.32
CA ALA A 478 -3.63 15.27 7.50
C ALA A 478 -3.41 16.16 6.28
N GLU A 479 -2.27 16.02 5.59
CA GLU A 479 -1.99 16.73 4.33
C GLU A 479 -3.01 16.37 3.24
N VAL A 480 -3.32 15.08 3.06
CA VAL A 480 -4.35 14.63 2.10
C VAL A 480 -5.72 15.17 2.47
N LYS A 481 -6.12 15.14 3.76
CA LYS A 481 -7.39 15.76 4.21
C LYS A 481 -7.46 17.24 3.88
N LYS A 482 -6.33 17.96 4.05
CA LYS A 482 -6.25 19.38 3.68
C LYS A 482 -6.47 19.56 2.19
N LYS A 483 -5.80 18.76 1.34
CA LYS A 483 -6.00 18.79 -0.13
C LYS A 483 -7.44 18.50 -0.52
N TYR A 484 -8.09 17.53 0.11
CA TYR A 484 -9.51 17.23 -0.11
C TYR A 484 -10.43 18.39 0.25
N ARG A 485 -10.24 19.05 1.39
CA ARG A 485 -11.04 20.23 1.75
C ARG A 485 -10.89 21.35 0.70
N THR A 486 -9.67 21.56 0.19
CA THR A 486 -9.42 22.52 -0.90
C THR A 486 -10.15 22.11 -2.19
N MET A 487 -10.06 20.84 -2.59
CA MET A 487 -10.74 20.30 -3.77
C MET A 487 -12.26 20.38 -3.68
N LEU A 488 -12.82 20.05 -2.51
CA LEU A 488 -14.27 20.10 -2.23
C LEU A 488 -14.81 21.54 -2.21
N ALA A 489 -13.96 22.54 -2.00
CA ALA A 489 -14.29 23.96 -2.18
C ALA A 489 -14.16 24.44 -3.63
N GLY A 490 -13.89 23.53 -4.58
CA GLY A 490 -13.72 23.82 -6.00
C GLY A 490 -12.36 24.40 -6.39
N VAL A 491 -11.38 24.36 -5.48
CA VAL A 491 -10.05 24.93 -5.70
C VAL A 491 -9.07 23.82 -6.07
N LYS A 492 -8.23 24.06 -7.09
CA LYS A 492 -7.15 23.12 -7.44
C LYS A 492 -6.12 23.06 -6.28
N PRO A 493 -5.76 21.85 -5.81
CA PRO A 493 -4.75 21.73 -4.76
C PRO A 493 -3.38 22.18 -5.29
N ALA A 494 -2.54 22.73 -4.42
CA ALA A 494 -1.16 23.08 -4.77
C ALA A 494 -0.41 21.83 -5.27
N GLN A 495 0.28 21.98 -6.40
CA GLN A 495 1.21 20.99 -6.94
C GLN A 495 2.59 21.25 -6.32
N TYR A 496 3.25 20.21 -5.82
CA TYR A 496 4.64 20.26 -5.36
C TYR A 496 5.55 19.60 -6.38
#